data_AF-K2AHC9-F1
#
_entry.id   AF-K2AHC9-F1
#
_cell.length_a   1.000
_cell.length_b   1.000
_cell.length_c   1.000
_cell.angle_alpha   90.00
_cell.angle_beta   90.00
_cell.angle_gamma   90.00
#
_symmetry.space_group_name_H-M   'P 1'
#
loop_
_entity.id
_entity.type
_entity.pdbx_description
1 polymer ?
#
loop_
_entity_poly.entity_id
_entity_poly.type
_entity_poly.pdbx_seq_one_letter_code
_entity_poly.pdbx_strand_id
1 'polypeptide(L)' 'MKSVREIYKIGHGPSSSHTMGPRRAASIFKTRFPDAASYKVTLYGSLAATGRGHLT' A
#
# COMPACT_ATOMS: atom_id res chain seq x y z
N MET A 1 -15.53 -12.44 -14.05
CA MET A 1 -14.31 -13.00 -14.69
C MET A 1 -13.15 -12.07 -14.38
N LYS A 2 -12.03 -12.56 -13.83
CA LYS A 2 -10.86 -11.70 -13.58
C LYS A 2 -10.30 -11.24 -14.93
N SER A 3 -10.09 -9.93 -15.09
CA SER A 3 -9.49 -9.39 -16.31
C SER A 3 -7.99 -9.70 -16.34
N VAL A 4 -7.39 -9.87 -17.52
CA VAL A 4 -5.93 -9.96 -17.68
C VAL A 4 -5.22 -8.76 -17.04
N ARG A 5 -5.87 -7.59 -17.01
CA ARG A 5 -5.39 -6.37 -16.36
C ARG A 5 -5.34 -6.47 -14.83
N GLU A 6 -6.02 -7.45 -14.23
CA GLU A 6 -5.92 -7.69 -12.79
C GLU A 6 -4.71 -8.56 -12.43
N ILE A 7 -4.15 -9.27 -13.41
CA ILE A 7 -2.96 -10.12 -13.25
C ILE A 7 -1.71 -9.30 -13.58
N TYR A 8 -1.72 -8.60 -14.73
CA TYR A 8 -0.61 -7.78 -15.20
C TYR A 8 -0.92 -6.29 -14.98
N LYS A 9 -0.29 -5.71 -13.97
CA LYS A 9 -0.46 -4.30 -13.57
C LYS A 9 0.87 -3.58 -13.58
N ILE A 10 0.89 -2.38 -14.17
CA ILE A 10 2.01 -1.45 -14.01
C ILE A 10 2.07 -1.00 -12.55
N GLY A 11 3.28 -0.92 -12.01
CA GLY A 11 3.49 -0.74 -10.58
C GLY A 11 4.90 -0.31 -10.22
N HIS A 12 5.09 -0.07 -8.92
CA HIS A 12 6.40 0.20 -8.35
C HIS A 12 6.83 -0.99 -7.50
N GLY A 13 8.07 -1.45 -7.71
CA GLY A 13 8.71 -2.44 -6.86
C GLY A 13 9.14 -1.85 -5.50
N PRO A 14 9.67 -2.68 -4.59
CA PRO A 14 10.03 -4.09 -4.81
C PRO A 14 8.87 -5.09 -4.65
N SER A 15 7.72 -4.71 -4.06
CA SER A 15 6.66 -5.67 -3.73
C SER A 15 5.25 -5.18 -4.02
N SER A 16 4.45 -6.03 -4.66
CA SER A 16 3.02 -5.78 -4.84
C SER A 16 2.27 -5.70 -3.51
N SER A 17 2.60 -6.56 -2.54
CA SER A 17 1.90 -6.65 -1.27
C SER A 17 2.41 -5.66 -0.22
N HIS A 18 3.71 -5.40 -0.20
CA HIS A 18 4.35 -4.58 0.83
C HIS A 18 4.75 -3.19 0.33
N THR A 19 4.67 -2.88 -0.97
CA THR A 19 4.91 -1.53 -1.49
C THR A 19 3.63 -0.97 -2.10
N MET A 20 3.07 -1.64 -3.12
CA MET A 20 1.91 -1.11 -3.83
C MET A 20 0.62 -1.14 -3.00
N GLY A 21 0.40 -2.21 -2.22
CA GLY A 21 -0.75 -2.33 -1.31
C GLY A 21 -0.81 -1.18 -0.29
N PRO A 22 0.24 -0.97 0.53
CA PRO A 22 0.31 0.12 1.48
C PRO A 22 0.18 1.50 0.84
N ARG A 23 0.84 1.75 -0.30
CA ARG A 23 0.68 3.01 -1.06
C ARG A 23 -0.78 3.25 -1.45
N ARG A 24 -1.47 2.22 -1.95
CA ARG A 24 -2.89 2.31 -2.31
C ARG A 24 -3.76 2.58 -1.07
N ALA A 25 -3.49 1.90 0.05
CA ALA A 25 -4.20 2.13 1.30
C ALA A 25 -4.03 3.59 1.77
N ALA A 26 -2.79 4.10 1.81
CA ALA A 26 -2.51 5.49 2.17
C ALA A 26 -3.25 6.49 1.27
N SER A 27 -3.29 6.25 -0.04
CA SER A 27 -4.05 7.11 -0.97
C SER A 27 -5.55 7.12 -0.67
N ILE A 28 -6.14 5.96 -0.34
CA ILE A 28 -7.56 5.87 0.01
C ILE A 28 -7.85 6.66 1.28
N PHE A 29 -7.02 6.53 2.33
CA PHE A 29 -7.19 7.27 3.58
C PHE A 29 -7.03 8.79 3.37
N LYS A 30 -6.05 9.20 2.56
CA LYS A 30 -5.84 10.62 2.21
C LYS A 30 -7.04 11.20 1.48
N THR A 31 -7.57 10.51 0.47
CA THR A 31 -8.76 10.97 -0.26
C THR A 31 -10.00 11.02 0.62
N ARG A 32 -10.14 10.08 1.57
CA ARG A 32 -11.30 10.03 2.46
C ARG A 32 -11.30 11.14 3.51
N PHE A 33 -10.12 11.61 3.93
CA PHE A 33 -9.96 12.62 4.97
C PHE A 33 -9.00 13.72 4.51
N PRO A 34 -9.39 14.57 3.54
CA PRO A 34 -8.49 15.54 2.91
C PRO A 34 -7.95 16.60 3.88
N ASP A 35 -8.72 16.94 4.92
CA ASP A 35 -8.39 17.99 5.90
C ASP A 35 -7.79 17.43 7.20
N ALA A 36 -7.37 16.16 7.22
CA ALA A 36 -6.76 15.58 8.40
C ALA A 36 -5.44 16.28 8.75
N ALA A 37 -5.33 16.78 9.98
CA ALA A 37 -4.12 17.44 10.46
C ALA A 37 -2.91 16.48 10.55
N SER A 38 -3.14 15.18 10.79
CA SER A 38 -2.09 14.16 10.79
C SER A 38 -2.66 12.76 10.57
N TYR A 39 -1.79 11.82 10.20
CA TYR A 39 -2.09 10.40 10.13
C TYR A 39 -1.09 9.63 11.00
N LYS A 40 -1.57 8.55 11.61
CA LYS A 40 -0.73 7.59 12.33
C LYS A 40 -0.94 6.22 11.72
N VAL A 41 0.16 5.55 11.40
CA VAL A 41 0.15 4.20 10.82
C VAL A 41 0.89 3.26 11.77
N THR A 42 0.28 2.12 12.04
CA THR A 42 0.92 1.00 12.74
C THR A 42 0.91 -0.18 11.79
N LEU A 43 2.10 -0.72 11.48
CA LEU A 43 2.23 -1.94 10.72
C LEU A 43 2.14 -3.14 11.68
N TYR A 44 1.51 -4.23 11.24
CA TYR A 44 1.36 -5.45 12.02
C TYR A 44 1.91 -6.66 11.27
N GLY A 45 2.29 -7.70 12.02
CA GLY A 45 2.66 -9.01 11.48
C GLY A 45 3.77 -8.95 10.43
N SER A 46 3.59 -9.67 9.31
CA SER A 46 4.56 -9.75 8.21
C SER A 46 4.86 -8.40 7.56
N LEU A 47 3.87 -7.50 7.50
CA LEU A 47 4.03 -6.15 6.96
C LEU A 47 5.01 -5.33 7.80
N ALA A 48 4.94 -5.45 9.14
CA ALA A 48 5.91 -4.83 10.03
C ALA A 48 7.28 -5.53 9.95
N ALA A 49 7.28 -6.86 9.95
CA ALA A 49 8.51 -7.66 10.00
C ALA A 49 9.44 -7.43 8.81
N THR A 50 8.87 -7.24 7.61
CA THR A 50 9.66 -7.10 6.37
C THR A 50 9.47 -5.77 5.67
N GLY A 51 8.65 -4.86 6.21
CA GLY A 51 8.26 -3.62 5.54
C GLY A 51 9.43 -2.70 5.22
N ARG A 52 10.46 -2.67 6.09
CA ARG A 52 11.67 -1.87 5.83
C ARG A 52 12.39 -2.27 4.55
N GLY A 53 12.57 -3.57 4.31
CA GLY A 53 13.21 -4.08 3.09
C GLY A 53 12.33 -3.93 1.84
N HIS A 54 11.02 -3.78 2.04
CA HIS A 54 10.05 -3.62 0.97
C HIS A 54 9.59 -2.18 0.73
N LEU A 55 10.13 -1.21 1.48
CA LEU A 55 9.76 0.20 1.37
C LEU A 55 8.25 0.42 1.56
N THR A 56 7.67 -0.28 2.54
CA THR A 56 6.28 -0.07 2.99
C THR A 56 6.07 1.33 3.55
#